data_AF-A0A2E1TCP3-F1
#
_entry.id   AF-A0A2E1TCP3-F1
#
_cell.length_a   1.000
_cell.length_b   1.000
_cell.length_c   1.000
_cell.angle_alpha   90.00
_cell.angle_beta   90.00
_cell.angle_gamma   90.00
#
_symmetry.space_group_name_H-M   'P 1'
#
loop_
_entity.id
_entity.type
_entity.pdbx_description
1 polymer ?
#
loop_
_entity_poly.entity_id
_entity_poly.type
_entity_poly.pdbx_seq_one_letter_code
_entity_poly.pdbx_strand_id
1 'polypeptide(L)'
;MVQNHSTVTECVRYDVVDPKNTKDFFLKISFTLSIENCNLNITNYTRYQQKLFRLIKFMKEVRGIGYKRISHIMTEKGYRSVRTKSILKPNFIFSIYQKGKLREDRLKRKYKSTIEEIMCLVYDL
;
A
#
# COMPACT_ATOMS: atom_id res chain seq x y z
N MET A 1 28.79 0.34 -12.40
CA MET A 1 28.85 -0.09 -10.99
C MET A 1 27.48 0.19 -10.38
N VAL A 2 26.75 -0.85 -9.97
CA VAL A 2 25.42 -0.70 -9.34
C VAL A 2 25.64 -0.59 -7.83
N GLN A 3 25.16 0.49 -7.24
CA GLN A 3 25.31 0.76 -5.82
C GLN A 3 24.17 0.07 -5.07
N ASN A 4 24.50 -0.93 -4.25
CA ASN A 4 23.53 -1.62 -3.41
C ASN A 4 23.32 -0.77 -2.14
N HIS A 5 22.07 -0.39 -1.86
CA HIS A 5 21.72 0.38 -0.67
C HIS A 5 20.92 -0.53 0.28
N SER A 6 21.47 -0.84 1.45
CA SER A 6 20.77 -1.51 2.55
C SER A 6 20.51 -0.50 3.67
N THR A 7 19.26 -0.37 4.10
CA THR A 7 18.82 0.60 5.13
C THR A 7 18.63 -0.02 6.51
N VAL A 8 18.89 -1.32 6.69
CA VAL A 8 18.77 -1.98 8.00
C VAL A 8 20.15 -2.08 8.62
N THR A 9 20.40 -1.26 9.65
CA THR A 9 21.70 -1.17 10.33
C THR A 9 21.86 -2.15 11.49
N GLU A 10 20.78 -2.70 12.05
CA GLU A 10 20.85 -3.51 13.27
C GLU A 10 19.89 -4.70 13.21
N CYS A 11 20.45 -5.91 13.22
CA CYS A 11 19.70 -7.13 13.53
C CYS A 11 19.62 -7.25 15.05
N VAL A 12 18.39 -7.29 15.57
CA VAL A 12 18.07 -7.31 17.00
C VAL A 12 18.85 -8.40 17.74
N ARG A 13 19.69 -8.00 18.71
CA ARG A 13 20.46 -8.90 19.58
C ARG A 13 19.85 -8.85 20.97
N TYR A 14 19.33 -9.98 21.45
CA TYR A 14 18.87 -10.14 22.84
C TYR A 14 19.83 -11.11 23.54
N ASP A 15 20.60 -10.59 24.49
CA ASP A 15 21.46 -11.41 25.34
C ASP A 15 20.63 -11.85 26.56
N VAL A 16 20.27 -13.14 26.61
CA VAL A 16 19.65 -13.76 27.79
C VAL A 16 20.75 -14.47 28.55
N VAL A 17 21.17 -13.91 29.68
CA VAL A 17 22.21 -14.49 30.54
C VAL A 17 21.54 -15.36 31.61
N ASP A 18 21.60 -16.69 31.45
CA ASP A 18 21.24 -17.65 32.48
C ASP A 18 22.44 -17.90 33.41
N PRO A 19 22.36 -17.62 34.72
CA PRO A 19 23.53 -17.65 35.62
C PRO A 19 24.04 -19.06 36.00
N LYS A 20 23.51 -20.13 35.40
CA LYS A 20 23.84 -21.53 35.76
C LYS A 20 24.42 -22.39 34.62
N ASN A 21 24.55 -21.85 33.41
CA ASN A 21 25.16 -22.55 32.28
C ASN A 21 26.31 -21.71 31.72
N THR A 22 27.53 -21.99 32.18
CA THR A 22 28.78 -21.38 31.69
C THR A 22 29.28 -22.08 30.44
N LYS A 23 28.41 -22.21 29.43
CA LYS A 23 28.85 -22.52 28.08
C LYS A 23 28.46 -21.32 27.25
N ASP A 24 29.46 -20.55 26.85
CA ASP A 24 29.21 -19.53 25.85
C ASP A 24 28.83 -20.28 24.57
N PHE A 25 27.72 -19.92 23.93
CA PHE A 25 27.33 -20.50 22.65
C PHE A 25 27.21 -19.40 21.62
N PHE A 26 27.81 -19.61 20.46
CA PHE A 26 27.68 -18.71 19.32
C PHE A 26 26.48 -19.12 18.48
N LEU A 27 25.51 -18.21 18.34
CA LEU A 27 24.33 -18.40 17.51
C LEU A 27 24.48 -17.61 16.20
N LYS A 28 24.46 -18.31 15.06
CA LYS A 28 24.44 -17.71 13.73
C LYS A 28 23.13 -18.03 13.02
N ILE A 29 22.30 -17.01 12.83
CA ILE A 29 21.06 -17.10 12.05
C ILE A 29 21.28 -16.41 10.69
N SER A 30 20.86 -17.04 9.61
CA SER A 30 20.90 -16.47 8.25
C SER A 30 19.63 -16.88 7.51
N PHE A 31 19.01 -15.96 6.78
CA PHE A 31 17.82 -16.23 5.97
C PHE A 31 17.69 -15.19 4.86
N THR A 32 16.95 -15.55 3.82
CA THR A 32 16.56 -14.67 2.72
C THR A 32 15.09 -14.29 2.88
N LEU A 33 14.82 -13.00 3.06
CA LEU A 33 13.46 -12.46 3.23
C LEU A 33 13.02 -11.72 1.96
N SER A 34 11.97 -12.23 1.32
CA SER A 34 11.34 -11.58 0.17
C SER A 34 10.01 -10.95 0.58
N ILE A 35 9.94 -9.62 0.52
CA ILE A 35 8.72 -8.85 0.77
C ILE A 35 8.29 -8.19 -0.53
N GLU A 36 7.18 -8.66 -1.08
CA GLU A 36 6.52 -8.02 -2.21
C GLU A 36 5.44 -7.05 -1.72
N ASN A 37 5.48 -5.80 -2.16
CA ASN A 37 4.41 -4.85 -1.89
C ASN A 37 4.26 -3.87 -3.05
N CYS A 38 3.07 -3.81 -3.66
CA CYS A 38 2.80 -2.81 -4.71
C CYS A 38 2.51 -1.41 -4.18
N ASN A 39 2.41 -1.19 -2.86
CA ASN A 39 2.19 0.14 -2.29
C ASN A 39 3.39 1.09 -2.42
N LEU A 40 4.56 0.59 -2.83
CA LEU A 40 5.79 1.38 -2.89
C LEU A 40 5.77 2.48 -3.98
N ASN A 41 5.00 2.30 -5.07
CA ASN A 41 4.92 3.23 -6.21
C ASN A 41 3.54 3.85 -6.41
N ILE A 42 2.72 3.93 -5.36
CA ILE A 42 1.37 4.46 -5.48
C ILE A 42 1.39 5.98 -5.33
N THR A 43 1.07 6.71 -6.41
CA THR A 43 0.88 8.16 -6.33
C THR A 43 -0.18 8.51 -5.28
N ASN A 44 0.15 9.50 -4.44
CA ASN A 44 -0.72 9.90 -3.35
C ASN A 44 -1.98 10.56 -3.91
N TYR A 45 -3.12 9.86 -3.76
CA TYR A 45 -4.43 10.43 -4.02
C TYR A 45 -4.73 11.46 -2.92
N THR A 46 -4.96 12.71 -3.30
CA THR A 46 -5.29 13.76 -2.34
C THR A 46 -6.61 13.46 -1.63
N ARG A 47 -6.80 14.01 -0.42
CA ARG A 47 -8.05 13.83 0.36
C ARG A 47 -9.29 14.20 -0.45
N TYR A 48 -9.19 15.24 -1.28
CA TYR A 48 -10.28 15.64 -2.18
C TYR A 48 -10.55 14.60 -3.27
N GLN A 49 -9.51 14.06 -3.92
CA GLN A 49 -9.66 13.00 -4.92
C GLN A 49 -10.33 11.74 -4.33
N GLN A 50 -9.95 11.36 -3.11
CA GLN A 50 -10.56 10.23 -2.40
C GLN A 50 -12.04 10.52 -2.07
N LYS A 51 -12.35 11.72 -1.57
CA LYS A 51 -13.74 12.15 -1.29
C LYS A 51 -14.59 12.09 -2.56
N LEU A 52 -14.07 12.61 -3.67
CA LEU A 52 -14.76 12.64 -4.95
C LEU A 52 -15.06 11.22 -5.46
N PHE A 53 -14.06 10.34 -5.41
CA PHE A 53 -14.24 8.93 -5.79
C PHE A 53 -15.30 8.23 -4.92
N ARG A 54 -15.25 8.38 -3.59
CA ARG A 54 -16.22 7.76 -2.67
C ARG A 54 -17.65 8.20 -2.97
N LEU A 55 -17.87 9.50 -3.22
CA LEU A 55 -19.17 10.04 -3.56
C LEU A 55 -19.70 9.50 -4.88
N ILE A 56 -18.85 9.48 -5.92
CA ILE A 56 -19.22 8.95 -7.24
C ILE A 56 -19.54 7.46 -7.15
N LYS A 57 -18.70 6.69 -6.45
CA LYS A 57 -18.91 5.25 -6.22
C LYS A 57 -20.23 4.98 -5.51
N PHE A 58 -20.52 5.70 -4.43
CA PHE A 58 -21.79 5.58 -3.71
C PHE A 58 -23.00 5.89 -4.60
N MET A 59 -22.96 6.99 -5.36
CA MET A 59 -24.06 7.34 -6.27
C MET A 59 -24.23 6.32 -7.39
N LYS A 60 -23.15 5.71 -7.87
CA LYS A 60 -23.18 4.75 -8.97
C LYS A 60 -23.62 3.35 -8.53
N GLU A 61 -23.04 2.84 -7.44
CA GLU A 61 -23.23 1.46 -6.98
C GLU A 61 -24.43 1.33 -6.03
N VAL A 62 -24.61 2.27 -5.09
CA VAL A 62 -25.69 2.18 -4.09
C VAL A 62 -26.99 2.80 -4.60
N ARG A 63 -26.90 3.95 -5.27
CA ARG A 63 -28.09 4.66 -5.79
C ARG A 63 -28.44 4.36 -7.25
N GLY A 64 -27.59 3.62 -7.96
CA GLY A 64 -27.82 3.25 -9.36
C GLY A 64 -27.86 4.42 -10.36
N ILE A 65 -27.31 5.60 -10.01
CA ILE A 65 -27.45 6.80 -10.83
C ILE A 65 -26.50 6.74 -12.05
N GLY A 66 -27.02 7.16 -13.21
CA GLY A 66 -26.22 7.29 -14.43
C GLY A 66 -25.19 8.44 -14.36
N TYR A 67 -24.08 8.33 -15.10
CA TYR A 67 -22.98 9.30 -15.05
C TYR A 67 -23.38 10.74 -15.42
N LYS A 68 -24.34 10.91 -16.35
CA LYS A 68 -24.90 12.22 -16.70
C LYS A 68 -25.50 12.92 -15.48
N ARG A 69 -26.38 12.22 -14.76
CA ARG A 69 -27.07 12.76 -13.59
C ARG A 69 -26.13 12.97 -12.41
N ILE A 70 -25.13 12.10 -12.23
CA ILE A 70 -24.05 12.31 -11.24
C ILE A 70 -23.27 13.61 -11.55
N SER A 71 -22.93 13.86 -12.81
CA SER A 71 -22.25 15.09 -13.24
C SER A 71 -23.05 16.34 -12.86
N HIS A 72 -24.36 16.36 -13.10
CA HIS A 72 -25.22 17.49 -12.70
C HIS A 72 -25.22 17.69 -11.18
N ILE A 73 -25.50 16.64 -10.40
CA ILE A 73 -25.52 16.69 -8.93
C ILE A 73 -24.18 17.18 -8.36
N MET A 74 -23.06 16.68 -8.91
CA MET A 74 -21.72 17.09 -8.49
C MET A 74 -21.47 18.56 -8.81
N THR A 75 -21.93 19.03 -9.97
CA THR A 75 -21.75 20.41 -10.42
C THR A 75 -22.56 21.39 -9.57
N GLU A 76 -23.82 21.05 -9.27
CA GLU A 76 -24.73 21.81 -8.39
C GLU A 76 -24.18 21.92 -6.97
N LYS A 77 -23.60 20.84 -6.45
CA LYS A 77 -22.94 20.81 -5.13
C LYS A 77 -21.57 21.52 -5.11
N GLY A 78 -21.14 22.13 -6.22
CA GLY A 78 -19.90 22.88 -6.30
C GLY A 78 -18.62 22.05 -6.47
N TYR A 79 -18.73 20.74 -6.75
CA TYR A 79 -17.53 19.93 -7.02
C TYR A 79 -16.93 20.26 -8.39
N ARG A 80 -15.59 20.25 -8.43
CA ARG A 80 -14.79 20.60 -9.61
C ARG A 80 -13.62 19.63 -9.82
N SER A 81 -13.01 19.68 -11.00
CA SER A 81 -11.81 18.90 -11.30
C SER A 81 -10.62 19.35 -10.44
N VAL A 82 -9.71 18.43 -10.15
CA VAL A 82 -8.61 18.66 -9.20
C VAL A 82 -7.58 19.66 -9.76
N ARG A 83 -7.21 19.50 -11.04
CA ARG A 83 -6.13 20.28 -11.66
C ARG A 83 -6.62 21.62 -12.20
N THR A 84 -7.70 21.62 -12.99
CA THR A 84 -8.15 22.80 -13.74
C THR A 84 -9.37 23.46 -13.13
N LYS A 85 -9.90 22.95 -12.00
CA LYS A 85 -11.14 23.41 -11.35
C LYS A 85 -12.34 23.52 -12.31
N SER A 86 -12.32 22.74 -13.39
CA SER A 86 -13.38 22.70 -14.39
C SER A 86 -14.60 21.89 -13.92
N ILE A 87 -15.73 22.10 -14.59
CA ILE A 87 -16.96 21.35 -14.36
C ILE A 87 -16.72 19.85 -14.60
N LEU A 88 -17.28 19.02 -13.73
CA LEU A 88 -17.14 17.57 -13.78
C LEU A 88 -18.07 16.96 -14.83
N LYS A 89 -17.69 17.07 -16.10
CA LYS A 89 -18.42 16.47 -17.23
C LYS A 89 -18.63 14.95 -17.02
N PRO A 90 -19.66 14.33 -17.64
CA PRO A 90 -19.94 12.89 -17.50
C PRO A 90 -18.73 11.99 -17.78
N ASN A 91 -17.90 12.35 -18.77
CA ASN A 91 -16.66 11.62 -19.12
C ASN A 91 -15.62 11.67 -17.99
N PHE A 92 -15.54 12.79 -17.26
CA PHE A 92 -14.68 12.89 -16.08
C PHE A 92 -15.20 12.01 -14.94
N ILE A 93 -16.51 12.00 -14.69
CA ILE A 93 -17.13 11.12 -13.69
C ILE A 93 -16.82 9.65 -13.99
N PHE A 94 -17.02 9.22 -15.24
CA PHE A 94 -16.68 7.85 -15.68
C PHE A 94 -15.21 7.53 -15.43
N SER A 95 -14.31 8.43 -15.84
CA SER A 95 -12.87 8.25 -15.68
C SER A 95 -12.44 8.16 -14.21
N ILE A 96 -13.00 9.02 -13.35
CA ILE A 96 -12.72 9.01 -11.90
C ILE A 96 -13.19 7.70 -11.28
N TYR A 97 -14.39 7.25 -11.64
CA TYR A 97 -14.95 5.99 -11.15
C TYR A 97 -14.08 4.80 -11.56
N GLN A 98 -13.77 4.65 -12.85
CA GLN A 98 -12.98 3.52 -13.35
C GLN A 98 -11.57 3.49 -12.77
N LYS A 99 -10.87 4.64 -12.79
CA LYS A 99 -9.50 4.72 -12.25
C LYS A 99 -9.46 4.51 -10.74
N GLY A 100 -10.46 5.01 -10.02
CA GLY A 100 -10.58 4.80 -8.58
C GLY A 100 -10.83 3.34 -8.22
N LYS A 101 -11.66 2.63 -9.00
CA LYS A 101 -11.90 1.20 -8.80
C LYS A 101 -10.64 0.36 -9.05
N LEU A 102 -9.95 0.59 -10.17
CA LEU A 102 -8.66 -0.06 -10.44
C LEU A 102 -7.64 0.17 -9.34
N ARG A 103 -7.63 1.38 -8.75
CA ARG A 103 -6.76 1.68 -7.61
C ARG A 103 -7.16 0.88 -6.37
N GLU A 104 -8.46 0.82 -6.06
CA GLU A 104 -8.97 0.02 -4.94
C GLU A 104 -8.61 -1.46 -5.09
N ASP A 105 -8.69 -2.01 -6.31
CA ASP A 105 -8.31 -3.38 -6.61
C ASP A 105 -6.79 -3.60 -6.43
N ARG A 106 -5.96 -2.63 -6.82
CA ARG A 106 -4.50 -2.67 -6.58
C ARG A 106 -4.17 -2.67 -5.09
N LEU A 107 -4.90 -1.87 -4.30
CA LEU A 107 -4.71 -1.75 -2.85
C LEU A 107 -5.20 -2.99 -2.08
N LYS A 108 -6.27 -3.64 -2.57
CA LYS A 108 -6.82 -4.87 -1.99
C LYS A 108 -6.01 -6.13 -2.32
N ARG A 109 -5.11 -6.06 -3.31
CA ARG A 109 -4.29 -7.20 -3.70
C ARG A 109 -3.38 -7.61 -2.55
N LYS A 110 -3.46 -8.89 -2.17
CA LYS A 110 -2.56 -9.51 -1.18
C LYS A 110 -1.30 -9.98 -1.90
N TYR A 111 -0.15 -9.73 -1.29
CA TYR A 111 1.14 -10.24 -1.74
C TYR A 111 1.61 -11.29 -0.75
N LYS A 112 2.22 -12.36 -1.25
CA LYS A 112 2.78 -13.41 -0.40
C LYS A 112 4.21 -13.00 -0.06
N SER A 113 4.50 -12.86 1.22
CA SER A 113 5.89 -12.75 1.69
C SER A 113 6.46 -14.16 1.87
N THR A 114 7.69 -14.38 1.44
CA THR A 114 8.40 -15.65 1.65
C THR A 114 9.66 -15.44 2.48
N ILE A 115 9.94 -16.44 3.32
CA ILE A 115 11.20 -16.57 4.02
C ILE A 115 11.80 -17.87 3.54
N GLU A 116 13.00 -17.79 2.99
CA GLU A 116 13.70 -18.90 2.36
C GLU A 116 15.11 -19.00 2.97
N GLU A 117 15.75 -20.16 2.77
CA GLU A 117 17.16 -20.37 3.16
C GLU A 117 17.44 -20.11 4.65
N ILE A 118 16.51 -20.49 5.53
CA ILE A 118 16.67 -20.33 6.98
C ILE A 118 17.73 -21.29 7.49
N MET A 119 18.85 -20.74 7.94
CA MET A 119 19.97 -21.42 8.55
C MET A 119 20.13 -20.94 9.98
N CYS A 120 20.24 -21.88 10.92
CA CYS A 120 20.54 -21.62 12.31
C CYS A 120 21.68 -22.55 12.71
N LEU A 121 22.81 -21.97 13.11
CA LEU A 121 23.98 -22.70 13.58
C LEU A 121 24.25 -22.30 15.02
N VAL A 122 24.38 -23.29 15.89
CA VAL A 122 24.78 -23.15 17.29
C VAL A 122 26.16 -23.77 17.43
N TYR A 123 27.10 -23.00 17.96
CA TYR A 123 28.43 -23.49 18.29
C TYR A 123 28.60 -23.39 19.80
N ASP A 124 29.03 -24.47 20.44
CA ASP A 124 29.46 -24.44 21.83
C ASP A 124 30.93 -23.95 21.87
N LEU A 125 31.25 -23.03 22.79
CA LEU A 125 32.64 -22.65 23.13
C LEU A 125 33.28 -23.63 24.12
#